data_AF-A0A3M1A1A7-F1
#
_entry.id   AF-A0A3M1A1A7-F1
#
_cell.length_a   1.000
_cell.length_b   1.000
_cell.length_c   1.000
_cell.angle_alpha   90.00
_cell.angle_beta   90.00
_cell.angle_gamma   90.00
#
_symmetry.space_group_name_H-M   'P 1'
#
loop_
_entity.id
_entity.type
_entity.pdbx_description
1 polymer ?
#
loop_
_entity_poly.entity_id
_entity_poly.type
_entity_poly.pdbx_seq_one_letter_code
_entity_poly.pdbx_strand_id
1 'polypeptide(L)'
;MLVDSHCHLTYEGLREDIEDVLARAGAANVVTLVTIATRLSDHDAIVAVADRFANVFATVGVHPHEAEPAAELSPDTLVARAAHPRVIGIGET
;
A
#
# COMPACT_ATOMS: atom_id res chain seq x y z
N MET A 1 20.14 -7.11 -3.51
CA MET A 1 19.00 -6.20 -3.72
C MET A 1 17.74 -7.03 -3.57
N LEU A 2 16.88 -6.67 -2.63
CA LEU A 2 15.64 -7.37 -2.30
C LEU A 2 14.44 -6.46 -2.49
N VAL A 3 13.29 -7.08 -2.75
CA VAL A 3 11.98 -6.42 -2.81
C VAL A 3 11.14 -7.00 -1.68
N ASP A 4 10.59 -6.13 -0.83
CA ASP A 4 9.49 -6.50 0.05
C ASP A 4 8.19 -6.34 -0.74
N SER A 5 7.66 -7.45 -1.24
CA SER A 5 6.47 -7.43 -2.10
C SER A 5 5.17 -7.27 -1.32
N HIS A 6 5.19 -7.28 0.02
CA HIS A 6 3.98 -7.22 0.83
C HIS A 6 4.29 -6.66 2.23
N CYS A 7 4.04 -5.37 2.42
CA CYS A 7 4.16 -4.71 3.72
C CYS A 7 2.96 -3.79 4.00
N HIS A 8 2.81 -3.33 5.24
CA HIS A 8 1.73 -2.40 5.62
C HIS A 8 2.33 -1.15 6.27
N LEU A 9 2.91 -0.27 5.46
CA LEU A 9 3.63 0.92 5.95
C LEU A 9 2.72 1.97 6.59
N THR A 10 1.41 1.89 6.34
CA THR A 10 0.40 2.80 6.89
C THR A 10 -0.15 2.37 8.25
N TYR A 11 0.27 1.23 8.79
CA TYR A 11 -0.18 0.77 10.11
C TYR A 11 0.31 1.69 11.24
N GLU A 12 -0.50 1.77 12.29
CA GLU A 12 -0.15 2.47 13.52
C GLU A 12 1.16 1.93 14.09
N GLY A 13 2.06 2.84 14.48
CA GLY A 13 3.41 2.53 14.96
C GLY A 13 4.46 2.48 13.85
N LEU A 14 4.07 2.33 12.58
CA LEU A 14 4.99 2.42 11.43
C LEU A 14 4.85 3.73 10.68
N ARG A 15 3.61 4.20 10.47
CA ARG A 15 3.34 5.40 9.66
C ARG A 15 3.99 6.66 10.26
N GLU A 16 4.14 6.71 11.58
CA GLU A 16 4.77 7.83 12.29
C GLU A 16 6.29 7.87 12.10
N ASP A 17 6.90 6.73 11.80
CA ASP A 17 8.36 6.52 11.73
C ASP A 17 8.82 6.02 10.34
N ILE A 18 8.03 6.31 9.30
CA ILE A 18 8.20 5.67 7.99
C ILE A 18 9.57 5.94 7.36
N GLU A 19 10.19 7.10 7.63
CA GLU A 19 11.53 7.42 7.12
C GLU A 19 12.59 6.50 7.72
N ASP A 20 12.57 6.27 9.03
CA ASP A 20 13.52 5.37 9.69
C ASP A 20 13.23 3.91 9.36
N VAL A 21 11.95 3.52 9.19
CA VAL A 21 11.58 2.19 8.67
C VAL A 21 12.23 1.95 7.30
N LEU A 22 12.11 2.90 6.37
CA LEU A 22 12.70 2.78 5.04
C LEU A 22 14.24 2.84 5.08
N ALA A 23 14.83 3.63 5.97
CA ALA A 23 16.28 3.66 6.17
C ALA A 23 16.81 2.31 6.66
N ARG A 24 16.13 1.68 7.63
CA ARG A 24 16.47 0.33 8.13
C ARG A 24 16.32 -0.72 7.02
N ALA A 25 15.25 -0.66 6.22
CA ALA A 25 15.05 -1.54 5.07
C ALA A 25 16.20 -1.41 4.05
N GLY A 26 16.58 -0.17 3.71
CA GLY A 26 17.70 0.13 2.82
C GLY A 26 19.04 -0.41 3.34
N ALA A 27 19.32 -0.25 4.64
CA ALA A 27 20.51 -0.81 5.28
C ALA A 27 20.55 -2.35 5.23
N ALA A 28 19.39 -2.99 5.22
CA ALA A 28 19.22 -4.44 5.04
C ALA A 28 19.14 -4.88 3.56
N ASN A 29 19.41 -3.99 2.60
CA ASN A 29 19.36 -4.25 1.15
C ASN A 29 17.95 -4.57 0.61
N VAL A 30 16.89 -4.18 1.33
CA VAL A 30 15.49 -4.15 0.86
C VAL A 30 15.25 -2.76 0.29
N VAL A 31 15.25 -2.66 -1.04
CA VAL A 31 15.31 -1.35 -1.72
C VAL A 31 14.02 -0.99 -2.44
N THR A 32 13.07 -1.92 -2.56
CA THR A 32 11.75 -1.67 -3.13
C THR A 32 10.69 -2.30 -2.23
N LEU A 33 9.63 -1.57 -1.97
CA LEU A 33 8.56 -2.02 -1.08
C LEU A 33 7.21 -1.86 -1.79
N VAL A 34 6.29 -2.79 -1.56
CA VAL A 34 4.90 -2.69 -1.99
C VAL A 34 4.02 -2.66 -0.75
N THR A 35 3.40 -1.51 -0.48
CA THR A 35 2.49 -1.34 0.66
C THR A 35 1.06 -1.70 0.26
N ILE A 36 0.41 -2.53 1.07
CA ILE A 36 -0.81 -3.23 0.69
C ILE A 36 -2.06 -2.59 1.26
N ALA A 37 -3.07 -2.41 0.41
CA ALA A 37 -4.41 -1.98 0.81
C ALA A 37 -5.20 -3.13 1.44
N THR A 38 -5.77 -2.86 2.62
CA THR A 38 -6.68 -3.77 3.34
C THR A 38 -8.10 -3.24 3.38
N ARG A 39 -8.28 -1.92 3.37
CA ARG A 39 -9.58 -1.25 3.28
C ARG A 39 -9.59 -0.27 2.13
N LEU A 40 -10.75 -0.11 1.52
CA LEU A 40 -10.94 0.90 0.49
C LEU A 40 -10.78 2.32 1.07
N SER A 41 -11.15 2.55 2.33
CA SER A 41 -10.96 3.84 3.01
C SER A 41 -9.49 4.27 3.12
N ASP A 42 -8.56 3.32 3.13
CA ASP A 42 -7.15 3.58 3.44
C ASP A 42 -6.33 3.88 2.19
N HIS A 43 -6.94 3.74 1.01
CA HIS A 43 -6.27 3.91 -0.28
C HIS A 43 -5.53 5.23 -0.42
N ASP A 44 -6.16 6.35 -0.05
CA ASP A 44 -5.55 7.68 -0.20
C ASP A 44 -4.30 7.82 0.67
N ALA A 45 -4.31 7.25 1.88
CA ALA A 45 -3.14 7.22 2.76
C ALA A 45 -2.01 6.34 2.20
N ILE A 46 -2.37 5.20 1.61
CA ILE A 46 -1.41 4.26 1.01
C ILE A 46 -0.76 4.87 -0.23
N VAL A 47 -1.55 5.49 -1.10
CA VAL A 47 -1.03 6.18 -2.30
C VAL A 47 -0.17 7.38 -1.91
N ALA A 48 -0.55 8.16 -0.90
CA ALA A 48 0.26 9.28 -0.41
C ALA A 48 1.65 8.84 0.07
N VAL A 49 1.76 7.65 0.70
CA VAL A 49 3.05 7.05 1.04
C VAL A 49 3.84 6.69 -0.22
N ALA A 50 3.21 6.05 -1.20
CA ALA A 50 3.85 5.64 -2.45
C ALA A 50 4.29 6.84 -3.32
N ASP A 51 3.61 7.98 -3.24
CA ASP A 51 4.01 9.23 -3.90
C ASP A 51 5.18 9.91 -3.20
N ARG A 52 5.21 9.87 -1.86
CA ARG A 52 6.28 10.46 -1.06
C ARG A 52 7.62 9.75 -1.26
N PHE A 53 7.61 8.44 -1.47
CA PHE A 53 8.83 7.63 -1.55
C PHE A 53 8.95 6.91 -2.90
N ALA A 54 9.93 7.30 -3.70
CA ALA A 54 10.13 6.82 -5.07
C ALA A 54 10.32 5.29 -5.18
N ASN A 55 10.74 4.62 -4.11
CA ASN A 55 10.93 3.18 -4.06
C ASN A 55 9.78 2.40 -3.41
N VAL A 56 8.66 3.07 -3.11
CA VAL A 56 7.46 2.46 -2.52
C VAL A 56 6.30 2.47 -3.51
N PHE A 57 5.74 1.30 -3.79
CA PHE A 57 4.55 1.11 -4.62
C PHE A 57 3.36 0.70 -3.76
N ALA A 58 2.16 0.73 -4.33
CA ALA A 58 0.92 0.42 -3.65
C ALA A 58 0.10 -0.66 -4.37
N THR A 59 -0.82 -1.28 -3.64
CA THR A 59 -1.95 -2.01 -4.22
C THR A 59 -3.27 -1.28 -3.94
N VAL A 60 -4.34 -1.71 -4.61
CA VAL A 60 -5.72 -1.37 -4.25
C VAL A 60 -6.51 -2.65 -4.05
N GLY A 61 -7.31 -2.72 -2.99
CA GLY A 61 -8.10 -3.91 -2.67
C GLY A 61 -8.79 -3.78 -1.32
N VAL A 62 -9.52 -4.82 -0.95
CA VAL A 62 -10.19 -4.96 0.33
C VAL A 62 -9.95 -6.37 0.84
N HIS A 63 -9.30 -6.46 2.00
CA HIS A 63 -8.99 -7.73 2.66
C HIS A 63 -10.32 -8.46 2.98
N PRO A 64 -10.38 -9.81 2.90
CA PRO A 64 -11.64 -10.56 3.12
C PRO A 64 -12.37 -10.24 4.44
N HIS A 65 -11.64 -9.96 5.51
CA HIS A 65 -12.21 -9.54 6.80
C HIS A 65 -12.88 -8.16 6.78
N GLU A 66 -12.60 -7.33 5.79
CA GLU A 66 -13.12 -5.98 5.62
C GLU A 66 -14.15 -5.92 4.47
N ALA A 67 -14.62 -7.07 3.98
CA ALA A 67 -15.54 -7.14 2.85
C ALA A 67 -16.96 -6.64 3.19
N GLU A 68 -17.48 -6.90 4.40
CA GLU A 68 -18.83 -6.45 4.78
C GLU A 68 -18.96 -4.92 4.88
N PRO A 69 -18.01 -4.17 5.48
CA PRO A 69 -18.07 -2.70 5.51
C PRO A 69 -17.91 -2.01 4.15
N ALA A 70 -17.55 -2.73 3.09
CA ALA A 70 -17.11 -2.16 1.82
C ALA A 70 -18.25 -1.81 0.86
N ALA A 71 -19.23 -1.01 1.31
CA ALA A 71 -20.40 -0.62 0.51
C ALA A 71 -20.07 0.10 -0.81
N GLU A 72 -18.89 0.73 -0.90
CA GLU A 72 -18.40 1.43 -2.10
C GLU A 72 -17.51 0.56 -3.00
N LEU A 73 -17.26 -0.69 -2.61
CA LEU A 73 -16.45 -1.60 -3.39
C LEU A 73 -17.23 -2.07 -4.63
N SER A 74 -16.72 -1.68 -5.79
CA SER A 74 -17.17 -2.17 -7.08
C SER A 74 -15.97 -2.40 -7.99
N PRO A 75 -16.10 -3.22 -9.05
CA PRO A 75 -15.06 -3.33 -10.07
C PRO A 75 -14.65 -1.97 -10.65
N ASP A 76 -15.61 -1.06 -10.89
CA ASP A 76 -15.33 0.28 -11.43
C ASP A 76 -14.51 1.12 -10.44
N THR A 77 -14.80 1.03 -9.14
CA THR A 77 -14.02 1.70 -8.09
C THR A 77 -12.57 1.18 -8.07
N LEU A 78 -12.38 -0.13 -8.19
CA LEU A 78 -11.05 -0.74 -8.23
C LEU A 78 -10.27 -0.32 -9.49
N VAL A 79 -10.92 -0.32 -10.66
CA VAL A 79 -10.30 0.10 -11.92
C VAL A 79 -9.89 1.57 -11.87
N ALA A 80 -10.76 2.44 -11.37
CA ALA A 80 -10.47 3.87 -11.25
C ALA A 80 -9.25 4.13 -10.34
N ARG A 81 -9.17 3.42 -9.21
CA ARG A 81 -8.06 3.56 -8.25
C ARG A 81 -6.77 2.89 -8.72
N ALA A 82 -6.87 1.78 -9.45
CA ALA A 82 -5.73 1.09 -10.05
C ALA A 82 -5.05 1.90 -11.16
N ALA A 83 -5.72 2.92 -11.70
CA ALA A 83 -5.12 3.82 -12.70
C ALA A 83 -4.04 4.74 -12.13
N HIS A 84 -3.89 4.83 -10.80
CA HIS A 84 -2.84 5.63 -10.18
C HIS A 84 -1.45 5.07 -10.53
N PRO A 85 -0.47 5.89 -11.00
CA PRO A 85 0.83 5.39 -11.49
C PRO A 85 1.67 4.60 -10.47
N ARG A 86 1.41 4.81 -9.18
CA ARG A 86 2.09 4.10 -8.08
C ARG A 86 1.39 2.81 -7.65
N VAL A 87 0.17 2.56 -8.16
CA VAL A 87 -0.59 1.34 -7.88
C VAL A 87 -0.21 0.28 -8.93
N ILE A 88 0.32 -0.86 -8.48
CA ILE A 88 0.87 -1.89 -9.38
C ILE A 88 0.18 -3.25 -9.25
N GLY A 89 -0.84 -3.34 -8.39
CA GLY A 89 -1.54 -4.60 -8.13
C GLY A 89 -2.92 -4.42 -7.53
N ILE A 90 -3.75 -5.46 -7.68
CA ILE A 90 -5.05 -5.59 -7.02
C ILE A 90 -4.89 -6.56 -5.85
N GLY A 91 -5.28 -6.13 -4.66
CA GLY A 91 -5.14 -6.87 -3.41
C GLY A 91 -4.95 -5.94 -2.21
N GLU A 92 -4.94 -6.46 -0.99
CA GLU A 92 -5.18 -7.87 -0.65
C GLU A 92 -6.67 -8.20 -0.78
N THR A 93 -7.02 -9.39 -1.28
CA THR A 93 -8.39 -9.82 -1.54
C THR A 93 -8.54 -11.32 -1.40
#